data_AF-A0A0F2RPV0-F1
#
_entry.id   AF-A0A0F2RPV0-F1
#
_cell.length_a   1.000
_cell.length_b   1.000
_cell.length_c   1.000
_cell.angle_alpha   90.00
_cell.angle_beta   90.00
_cell.angle_gamma   90.00
#
_symmetry.space_group_name_H-M   'P 1'
#
loop_
_entity.id
_entity.type
_entity.pdbx_description
1 polymer ?
#
loop_
_entity_poly.entity_id
_entity_poly.type
_entity_poly.pdbx_seq_one_letter_code
_entity_poly.pdbx_strand_id
1 'polypeptide(L)'
;MAGCFPRPDYSGLPDPSVIAVTGSGPGAQAQAVPPECKTMLIPSAMTTDDDRHTWAFGCATYTNLARTIAQPNDLIDPRPFAGASAVREEGAVQRYYDNKTTPLKSNTTVTHN
;
A
#
# COMPACT_ATOMS: atom_id res chain seq x y z
N MET A 1 31.46 14.01 6.09
CA MET A 1 31.09 12.59 6.24
C MET A 1 29.84 12.34 5.40
N ALA A 2 29.96 11.68 4.26
CA ALA A 2 28.81 11.26 3.46
C ALA A 2 28.57 9.78 3.77
N GLY A 3 27.47 9.47 4.47
CA GLY A 3 27.04 8.09 4.69
C GLY A 3 26.56 7.51 3.35
N CYS A 4 27.23 6.46 2.87
CA CYS A 4 26.86 5.79 1.64
C CYS A 4 25.72 4.80 1.94
N PHE A 5 24.49 5.31 2.03
CA PHE A 5 23.32 4.43 2.00
C PHE A 5 23.15 3.92 0.56
N PRO A 6 23.09 2.60 0.33
CA PRO A 6 22.82 2.06 -0.99
C PRO A 6 21.50 2.64 -1.49
N ARG A 7 21.48 3.21 -2.69
CA ARG A 7 20.22 3.60 -3.32
C ARG A 7 19.43 2.32 -3.62
N PRO A 8 18.14 2.25 -3.30
CA PRO A 8 17.32 1.14 -3.73
C PRO A 8 17.33 1.07 -5.26
N ASP A 9 17.54 -0.12 -5.81
CA ASP A 9 17.40 -0.36 -7.24
C ASP A 9 15.92 -0.51 -7.58
N TYR A 10 15.42 0.38 -8.45
CA TYR A 10 14.03 0.41 -8.90
C TYR A 10 13.86 -0.09 -10.33
N SER A 11 14.92 -0.57 -10.98
CA SER A 11 14.88 -1.06 -12.36
C SER A 11 14.01 -2.30 -12.55
N GLY A 12 13.76 -3.05 -11.47
CA GLY A 12 12.86 -4.20 -11.45
C GLY A 12 11.39 -3.88 -11.17
N LEU A 13 11.01 -2.60 -11.04
CA LEU A 13 9.61 -2.25 -10.83
C LEU A 13 8.79 -2.47 -12.12
N PRO A 14 7.65 -3.17 -12.03
CA PRO A 14 6.83 -3.43 -13.21
C PRO A 14 6.15 -2.15 -13.72
N ASP A 15 5.92 -2.03 -15.02
CA ASP A 15 5.07 -0.97 -15.57
C ASP A 15 3.58 -1.36 -15.44
N PRO A 16 2.59 -0.45 -15.62
CA PRO A 16 1.18 -0.77 -15.38
C PRO A 16 0.59 -1.86 -16.30
N SER A 17 1.31 -2.29 -17.35
CA SER A 17 0.91 -3.43 -18.20
C SER A 17 0.80 -4.76 -17.46
N VAL A 18 1.37 -4.87 -16.24
CA VAL A 18 1.25 -6.08 -15.42
C VAL A 18 -0.12 -6.28 -14.79
N ILE A 19 -1.03 -5.30 -14.89
CA ILE A 19 -2.42 -5.45 -14.45
C ILE A 19 -3.20 -6.19 -15.54
N ALA A 20 -3.56 -7.44 -15.29
CA ALA A 20 -4.37 -8.22 -16.21
C ALA A 20 -5.85 -7.81 -16.12
N VAL A 21 -6.47 -7.49 -17.25
CA VAL A 21 -7.90 -7.14 -17.32
C VAL A 21 -8.65 -8.23 -18.09
N THR A 22 -9.68 -8.81 -17.47
CA THR A 22 -10.58 -9.79 -18.08
C THR A 22 -12.03 -9.30 -18.02
N GLY A 23 -12.90 -9.84 -18.88
CA GLY A 23 -14.34 -9.49 -18.85
C GLY A 23 -14.70 -8.16 -19.49
N SER A 24 -13.96 -7.72 -20.51
CA SER A 24 -14.23 -6.50 -21.29
C SER A 24 -15.27 -6.75 -22.40
N GLY A 25 -16.53 -6.97 -22.02
CA GLY A 25 -17.64 -7.17 -22.96
C GLY A 25 -18.93 -6.49 -22.50
N PRO A 26 -19.89 -6.20 -23.41
CA PRO A 26 -21.17 -5.61 -23.04
C PRO A 26 -21.90 -6.49 -22.01
N GLY A 27 -22.11 -5.97 -20.79
CA GLY A 27 -22.78 -6.69 -19.70
C GLY A 27 -21.86 -7.57 -18.83
N ALA A 28 -20.57 -7.67 -19.12
CA ALA A 28 -19.59 -8.34 -18.27
C ALA A 28 -18.96 -7.35 -17.26
N GLN A 29 -18.74 -7.80 -16.03
CA GLN A 29 -17.97 -7.04 -15.05
C GLN A 29 -16.48 -7.15 -15.40
N ALA A 30 -15.81 -6.01 -15.58
CA ALA A 30 -14.37 -5.98 -15.79
C ALA A 30 -13.67 -6.39 -14.50
N GLN A 31 -12.83 -7.42 -14.58
CA GLN A 31 -11.97 -7.83 -13.48
C GLN A 31 -10.54 -7.43 -13.80
N ALA A 32 -9.96 -6.58 -12.97
CA ALA A 32 -8.56 -6.21 -13.06
C ALA A 32 -7.79 -6.86 -11.91
N VAL A 33 -6.74 -7.60 -12.25
CA VAL A 33 -5.94 -8.39 -11.31
C VAL A 33 -4.56 -7.73 -11.19
N PRO A 34 -4.17 -7.25 -9.99
CA PRO A 34 -2.83 -6.71 -9.77
C PRO A 34 -1.77 -7.81 -9.76
N PRO A 35 -0.48 -7.46 -9.94
CA PRO A 35 0.63 -8.39 -9.80
C PRO A 35 0.75 -8.91 -8.35
N GLU A 36 1.27 -10.12 -8.20
CA GLU A 36 1.51 -10.75 -6.90
C GLU A 36 2.50 -9.94 -6.05
N CYS A 37 2.07 -9.42 -4.90
CA CYS A 37 2.91 -8.51 -4.10
C CYS A 37 4.23 -9.12 -3.63
N LYS A 38 4.31 -10.45 -3.51
CA LYS A 38 5.55 -11.16 -3.15
C LYS A 38 6.64 -11.03 -4.21
N THR A 39 6.28 -10.90 -5.48
CA THR A 39 7.26 -10.75 -6.57
C THR A 39 7.85 -9.35 -6.63
N MET A 40 7.25 -8.39 -5.93
CA MET A 40 7.69 -7.00 -5.86
C MET A 40 8.43 -6.66 -4.54
N LEU A 41 8.76 -7.67 -3.73
CA LEU A 41 9.53 -7.46 -2.50
C LEU A 41 10.97 -7.08 -2.85
N ILE A 42 11.33 -5.84 -2.52
CA ILE A 42 12.71 -5.37 -2.60
C ILE A 42 13.36 -5.63 -1.24
N PRO A 43 14.47 -6.38 -1.17
CA PRO A 43 15.19 -6.61 0.06
C PRO A 43 15.78 -5.30 0.58
N SER A 44 15.81 -5.17 1.90
CA SER A 44 16.43 -4.01 2.52
C SER A 44 17.94 -4.02 2.26
N ALA A 45 18.50 -2.86 1.95
CA ALA A 45 19.95 -2.72 1.79
C ALA A 45 20.70 -2.67 3.14
N MET A 46 19.98 -2.70 4.27
CA MET A 46 20.54 -2.51 5.62
C MET A 46 20.62 -3.79 6.44
N THR A 47 19.84 -4.83 6.14
CA THR A 47 19.86 -6.11 6.87
C THR A 47 19.56 -7.29 5.93
N THR A 48 20.43 -8.31 5.90
CA THR A 48 20.24 -9.57 5.14
C THR A 48 19.44 -10.63 5.91
N ASP A 49 19.32 -10.47 7.24
CA ASP A 49 18.89 -11.56 8.13
C ASP A 49 17.49 -11.35 8.75
N ASP A 50 16.77 -10.29 8.37
CA ASP A 50 15.43 -10.01 8.88
C ASP A 50 14.47 -9.58 7.75
N ASP A 51 13.53 -10.47 7.38
CA ASP A 51 12.47 -10.23 6.39
C ASP A 51 11.63 -8.97 6.69
N ARG A 52 11.71 -8.47 7.93
CA ARG A 52 10.96 -7.32 8.45
C ARG A 52 11.20 -6.01 7.71
N HIS A 53 12.25 -5.89 6.92
CA HIS A 53 12.56 -4.67 6.15
C HIS A 53 12.35 -4.82 4.64
N THR A 54 11.69 -5.88 4.19
CA THR A 54 11.31 -6.02 2.77
C THR A 54 10.15 -5.09 2.44
N TRP A 55 10.28 -4.32 1.34
CA TRP A 55 9.22 -3.42 0.89
C TRP A 55 8.65 -3.92 -0.43
N ALA A 56 7.33 -4.11 -0.48
CA ALA A 56 6.62 -4.38 -1.73
C ALA A 56 6.32 -3.04 -2.43
N PHE A 57 7.35 -2.38 -2.96
CA PHE A 57 7.18 -1.09 -3.64
C PHE A 57 6.13 -1.22 -4.74
N GLY A 58 5.11 -0.36 -4.68
CA GLY A 58 4.01 -0.36 -5.65
C GLY A 58 2.88 -1.35 -5.39
N CYS A 59 2.97 -2.33 -4.48
CA CYS A 59 1.89 -3.31 -4.24
C CYS A 59 0.53 -2.64 -3.91
N ALA A 60 0.55 -1.67 -2.99
CA ALA A 60 -0.65 -0.88 -2.69
C ALA A 60 -1.11 -0.07 -3.91
N THR A 61 -0.16 0.51 -4.66
CA THR A 61 -0.43 1.30 -5.87
C THR A 61 -1.11 0.46 -6.95
N TYR A 62 -0.56 -0.69 -7.33
CA TYR A 62 -1.15 -1.56 -8.36
C TYR A 62 -2.49 -2.15 -7.91
N THR A 63 -2.64 -2.50 -6.62
CA THR A 63 -3.92 -2.98 -6.08
C THR A 63 -5.00 -1.91 -6.16
N ASN A 64 -4.67 -0.67 -5.80
CA ASN A 64 -5.60 0.44 -5.90
C ASN A 64 -5.94 0.75 -7.37
N LEU A 65 -4.93 0.78 -8.25
CA LEU A 65 -5.12 1.00 -9.68
C LEU A 65 -5.99 -0.09 -10.32
N ALA A 66 -5.77 -1.37 -9.98
CA ALA A 66 -6.60 -2.47 -10.44
C ALA A 66 -8.07 -2.28 -10.04
N ARG A 67 -8.35 -1.83 -8.80
CA ARG A 67 -9.74 -1.52 -8.40
C ARG A 67 -10.36 -0.40 -9.23
N THR A 68 -9.59 0.65 -9.53
CA THR A 68 -10.06 1.75 -10.39
C THR A 68 -10.33 1.26 -11.82
N ILE A 69 -9.48 0.40 -12.38
CA ILE A 69 -9.67 -0.17 -13.72
C ILE A 69 -10.90 -1.10 -13.75
N ALA A 70 -11.15 -1.87 -12.70
CA ALA A 70 -12.33 -2.74 -12.58
C ALA A 70 -13.65 -1.95 -12.53
N GLN A 71 -13.61 -0.66 -12.17
CA GLN A 71 -14.75 0.25 -12.19
C GLN A 71 -14.46 1.44 -13.12
N PRO A 72 -14.64 1.30 -14.45
CA PRO A 72 -14.20 2.30 -15.42
C PRO A 72 -14.74 3.72 -15.18
N ASN A 73 -15.92 3.84 -14.56
CA ASN A 73 -16.48 5.13 -14.16
C ASN A 73 -15.58 5.89 -13.17
N ASP A 74 -14.82 5.20 -12.31
CA ASP A 74 -13.86 5.85 -11.41
C ASP A 74 -12.69 6.53 -12.16
N LEU A 75 -12.42 6.19 -13.44
CA LEU A 75 -11.40 6.86 -14.28
C LEU A 75 -11.95 8.10 -15.01
N ILE A 76 -13.23 8.06 -15.39
CA ILE A 76 -13.86 9.09 -16.24
C ILE A 76 -14.55 10.15 -15.38
N ASP A 77 -15.18 9.74 -14.29
CA ASP A 77 -15.90 10.58 -13.33
C ASP A 77 -15.54 10.16 -11.89
N PRO A 78 -14.34 10.51 -11.42
CA PRO A 78 -13.88 10.11 -10.10
C PRO A 78 -14.78 10.69 -9.02
N ARG A 79 -15.19 9.83 -8.08
CA ARG A 79 -15.97 10.27 -6.92
C ARG A 79 -15.19 11.32 -6.12
N PRO A 80 -15.82 12.44 -5.73
CA PRO A 80 -15.18 13.43 -4.90
C PRO A 80 -14.68 12.80 -3.60
N PHE A 81 -13.45 13.13 -3.21
CA PHE A 81 -12.95 12.76 -1.90
C PHE A 81 -13.79 13.46 -0.83
N ALA A 82 -14.43 12.67 0.05
CA ALA A 82 -15.34 13.19 1.07
C ALA A 82 -14.65 13.98 2.20
N GLY A 83 -13.34 14.17 2.13
CA GLY A 83 -12.56 14.85 3.17
C GLY A 83 -12.27 13.98 4.38
N ALA A 84 -11.61 14.58 5.36
CA ALA A 84 -11.46 13.98 6.68
C ALA A 84 -12.85 13.86 7.34
N SER A 85 -13.10 12.72 8.00
CA SER A 85 -14.38 12.46 8.66
C SER A 85 -14.26 12.77 10.14
N ALA A 86 -14.91 13.85 10.60
CA ALA A 86 -14.96 14.21 12.02
C ALA A 86 -15.45 13.06 12.91
N VAL A 87 -16.41 12.26 12.43
CA VAL A 87 -16.92 11.08 13.15
C VAL A 87 -15.84 9.99 13.31
N ARG A 88 -14.98 9.79 12.31
CA ARG A 88 -13.85 8.85 12.43
C ARG A 88 -12.79 9.36 13.41
N GLU A 89 -12.56 10.68 13.43
CA GLU A 89 -11.61 11.32 14.33
C GLU A 89 -12.10 11.27 15.79
N GLU A 90 -13.34 11.67 16.04
CA GLU A 90 -13.97 11.54 17.35
C GLU A 90 -13.96 10.08 17.83
N GLY A 91 -14.33 9.14 16.94
CA GLY A 91 -14.28 7.72 17.26
C GLY A 91 -12.85 7.19 17.50
N ALA A 92 -11.82 7.83 16.96
CA ALA A 92 -10.43 7.48 17.28
C ALA A 92 -10.03 7.98 18.67
N VAL A 93 -10.40 9.22 19.01
CA VAL A 93 -10.18 9.80 20.34
C VAL A 93 -10.95 9.04 21.41
N GLN A 94 -12.21 8.67 21.17
CA GLN A 94 -12.99 7.88 22.11
C GLN A 94 -12.37 6.51 22.35
N ARG A 95 -11.86 5.84 21.30
CA ARG A 95 -11.15 4.56 21.43
C ARG A 95 -9.87 4.69 22.25
N TYR A 96 -9.20 5.83 22.18
CA TYR A 96 -8.05 6.12 23.03
C TYR A 96 -8.46 6.20 24.51
N TYR A 97 -9.51 6.97 24.84
CA TYR A 97 -10.01 7.06 26.22
C TYR A 97 -10.56 5.74 26.76
N ASP A 98 -11.20 4.95 25.90
CA ASP A 98 -11.75 3.64 26.24
C ASP A 98 -10.68 2.54 26.34
N ASN A 99 -9.39 2.86 26.19
CA ASN A 99 -8.29 1.88 26.12
C ASN A 99 -8.49 0.78 25.06
N LYS A 100 -9.17 1.10 23.95
CA LYS A 100 -9.39 0.22 22.78
C LYS A 100 -8.33 0.41 21.70
N THR A 101 -7.16 0.92 22.07
CA THR A 101 -6.02 1.09 21.17
C THR A 101 -5.22 -0.20 21.06
N THR A 102 -4.67 -0.47 19.87
CA THR A 102 -3.69 -1.55 19.72
C THR A 102 -2.46 -1.23 20.56
N PRO A 103 -2.09 -2.08 21.54
CA PRO A 103 -0.92 -1.83 22.38
C PRO A 103 0.36 -1.86 21.53
N LEU A 104 1.34 -1.01 21.92
CA LEU A 104 2.67 -1.07 21.33
C LEU A 104 3.28 -2.45 21.57
N LYS A 105 3.90 -3.01 20.53
CA LYS A 105 4.66 -4.26 20.68
C LYS A 105 5.93 -3.95 21.48
N SER A 106 6.23 -4.75 22.49
CA SER A 106 7.36 -4.53 23.42
C SER A 106 8.76 -4.59 22.77
N ASN A 107 8.84 -4.92 21.47
CA ASN A 107 10.10 -5.01 20.71
C ASN A 107 10.34 -3.84 19.76
N THR A 108 9.54 -2.77 19.81
CA THR A 108 9.88 -1.49 19.18
C THR A 108 10.76 -0.69 20.14
N THR A 109 12.06 -0.67 19.89
CA THR A 109 13.05 0.12 20.62
C THR A 109 12.77 1.61 20.41
N VAL A 110 12.23 2.28 21.43
CA VAL A 110 12.35 3.73 21.58
C VAL A 110 13.60 3.94 22.41
N THR A 111 14.76 4.09 21.76
CA THR A 111 15.98 4.49 22.45
C THR A 111 15.87 5.98 22.75
N HIS A 112 15.41 6.32 23.95
CA HIS A 112 15.57 7.66 24.52
C HIS A 112 16.88 7.67 25.31
N ASN A 113 17.84 8.50 24.88
CA ASN A 113 18.90 9.02 25.75
C ASN A 113 19.27 10.43 25.27
#